data_AF-A0A244CT62-F1
#
_entry.id   AF-A0A244CT62-F1
#
_cell.length_a   1.000
_cell.length_b   1.000
_cell.length_c   1.000
_cell.angle_alpha   90.00
_cell.angle_beta   90.00
_cell.angle_gamma   90.00
#
_symmetry.space_group_name_H-M   'P 1'
#
loop_
_entity.id
_entity.type
_entity.pdbx_description
1 polymer ?
#
loop_
_entity_poly.entity_id
_entity_poly.type
_entity_poly.pdbx_seq_one_letter_code
_entity_poly.pdbx_strand_id
1 'polypeptide(L)' 'MSDTERSQMEINLNKVFCPKCDEKMPALLRIPKNIQQLMWGGWTCPKCDCKMDKFGKKISE' A
#
# COMPACT_ATOMS: atom_id res chain seq x y z
N MET A 1 5.10 17.46 -15.43
CA MET A 1 5.20 16.01 -15.63
C MET A 1 4.08 15.38 -14.82
N SER A 2 2.89 15.32 -15.43
CA SER A 2 1.63 15.00 -14.76
C SER A 2 1.52 13.50 -14.50
N ASP A 3 1.27 13.14 -13.24
CA ASP A 3 0.95 11.79 -12.74
C ASP A 3 -0.06 11.07 -13.66
N THR A 4 0.46 10.28 -14.60
CA THR A 4 -0.37 9.60 -15.60
C THR A 4 -0.88 8.30 -14.98
N GLU A 5 -2.19 8.27 -14.74
CA GLU A 5 -3.09 7.13 -14.60
C GLU A 5 -2.45 5.73 -14.55
N ARG A 6 -1.92 5.36 -13.38
CA ARG A 6 -1.51 3.98 -13.11
C ARG A 6 -2.75 3.08 -13.10
N SER A 7 -2.71 2.01 -13.91
CA SER A 7 -3.81 1.05 -14.00
C SER A 7 -4.15 0.50 -12.62
N GLN A 8 -5.44 0.43 -12.31
CA GLN A 8 -5.91 -0.14 -11.03
C GLN A 8 -5.47 -1.60 -10.86
N MET A 9 -5.08 -2.28 -11.94
CA MET A 9 -4.54 -3.65 -11.93
C MET A 9 -3.00 -3.73 -11.98
N GLU A 10 -2.29 -2.61 -11.98
CA GLU A 10 -0.83 -2.62 -11.95
C GLU A 10 -0.32 -3.29 -10.65
N ILE A 11 0.60 -4.24 -10.78
CA ILE A 11 1.16 -4.97 -9.65
C ILE A 11 2.46 -4.30 -9.25
N ASN A 12 2.54 -3.85 -7.99
CA ASN A 12 3.79 -3.35 -7.46
C ASN A 12 4.66 -4.51 -6.98
N LEU A 13 5.75 -4.78 -7.68
CA LEU A 13 6.77 -5.76 -7.30
C LEU A 13 7.88 -5.16 -6.42
N ASN A 14 7.89 -3.84 -6.25
CA ASN A 14 8.90 -3.16 -5.46
C ASN A 14 8.63 -3.32 -3.95
N LYS A 15 9.71 -3.21 -3.17
CA LYS A 15 9.61 -3.13 -1.71
C LYS A 15 8.85 -1.87 -1.33
N VAL A 16 7.74 -2.05 -0.62
CA VAL A 16 6.94 -0.94 -0.08
C VAL A 16 7.41 -0.66 1.34
N PHE A 17 7.57 0.62 1.67
CA PHE A 17 7.89 1.09 3.01
C PHE A 17 6.72 1.93 3.53
N CYS A 18 6.51 1.89 4.85
CA CYS A 18 5.49 2.71 5.47
C CYS A 18 5.88 4.20 5.37
N PRO A 19 5.03 5.07 4.81
CA PRO A 19 5.35 6.49 4.68
C PRO A 19 5.43 7.23 6.03
N LYS A 20 4.99 6.61 7.14
CA LYS A 20 4.94 7.22 8.48
C LYS A 20 6.11 6.80 9.37
N CYS A 21 6.49 5.52 9.34
CA CYS A 21 7.50 4.97 10.24
C CYS A 21 8.65 4.25 9.53
N ASP A 22 8.67 4.31 8.19
CA ASP A 22 9.64 3.67 7.31
C ASP A 22 9.76 2.14 7.47
N GLU A 23 8.75 1.53 8.10
CA GLU A 23 8.71 0.08 8.31
C GLU A 23 8.52 -0.63 6.97
N LYS A 24 9.34 -1.64 6.71
CA LYS A 24 9.28 -2.42 5.47
C LYS A 24 8.03 -3.29 5.47
N MET A 25 7.19 -3.16 4.44
CA MET A 25 6.01 -4.02 4.30
C MET A 25 6.41 -5.40 3.74
N PRO A 26 5.92 -6.48 4.36
CA PRO A 26 6.32 -7.83 3.97
C PRO A 26 5.65 -8.25 2.66
N ALA A 27 6.35 -8.17 1.53
CA ALA A 27 5.81 -8.45 0.19
C ALA A 27 5.06 -9.80 0.03
N LEU A 28 5.42 -10.81 0.82
CA LEU A 28 4.80 -12.14 0.81
C LEU A 28 3.48 -12.22 1.59
N LEU A 29 3.26 -11.36 2.59
CA LEU A 29 2.25 -11.59 3.62
C LEU A 29 1.27 -10.43 3.69
N ARG A 30 0.42 -10.34 2.66
CA ARG A 30 -0.59 -9.29 2.51
C ARG A 30 -1.80 -9.57 3.40
N ILE A 31 -2.01 -8.73 4.42
CA ILE A 31 -3.18 -8.80 5.30
C ILE A 31 -4.09 -7.60 5.02
N PRO A 32 -5.14 -7.76 4.18
CA PRO A 32 -6.10 -6.70 3.95
C PRO A 32 -6.91 -6.42 5.24
N LYS A 33 -7.01 -5.15 5.64
CA LYS A 33 -7.80 -4.69 6.78
C LYS A 33 -9.09 -3.97 6.37
N ASN A 34 -9.27 -3.69 5.08
CA ASN A 34 -10.46 -3.05 4.53
C ASN A 34 -10.77 -3.57 3.12
N ILE A 35 -11.99 -3.31 2.66
CA ILE A 35 -12.49 -3.76 1.34
C ILE A 35 -11.67 -3.14 0.20
N GLN A 36 -11.23 -1.89 0.34
CA GLN A 36 -10.39 -1.23 -0.67
C GLN A 36 -9.05 -1.96 -0.86
N GLN A 37 -8.39 -2.34 0.23
CA GLN A 37 -7.18 -3.15 0.18
C GLN A 37 -7.46 -4.52 -0.40
N LEU A 38 -8.59 -5.14 -0.06
CA LEU A 38 -8.97 -6.43 -0.63
C LEU A 38 -9.09 -6.36 -2.17
N MET A 39 -9.79 -5.34 -2.69
CA MET A 39 -10.06 -5.20 -4.13
C MET A 39 -8.88 -4.62 -4.94
N TRP A 40 -8.20 -3.59 -4.42
CA TRP A 40 -7.19 -2.83 -5.18
C TRP A 40 -5.76 -3.05 -4.68
N GLY A 41 -5.58 -3.89 -3.65
CA GLY A 41 -4.31 -4.09 -2.98
C GLY A 41 -3.96 -2.97 -2.00
N GLY A 42 -2.85 -3.14 -1.30
CA GLY A 42 -2.38 -2.20 -0.29
C GLY A 42 -2.03 -2.87 1.02
N TRP A 43 -1.57 -2.04 1.95
CA TRP A 43 -0.96 -2.48 3.19
C TRP A 43 -1.50 -1.66 4.36
N THR A 44 -1.59 -2.32 5.50
CA THR A 44 -1.72 -1.63 6.79
C THR A 44 -0.45 -1.91 7.56
N CYS A 45 0.26 -0.85 7.94
CA CYS A 45 1.50 -1.01 8.70
C CYS A 45 1.20 -1.66 10.07
N PRO A 46 1.83 -2.79 10.43
CA PRO A 46 1.57 -3.45 11.72
C PRO A 46 2.12 -2.69 12.92
N LYS A 47 2.97 -1.67 12.69
CA LYS A 47 3.65 -0.90 13.75
C LYS A 47 2.95 0.41 14.08
N CYS A 48 2.38 1.08 13.09
CA CYS A 48 1.76 2.40 13.28
C CYS A 48 0.33 2.51 12.72
N ASP A 49 -0.24 1.38 12.29
CA ASP A 49 -1.57 1.25 11.70
C ASP A 49 -1.84 2.18 10.51
N CYS A 50 -0.79 2.68 9.86
CA CYS A 50 -0.92 3.51 8.69
C CYS A 50 -1.46 2.68 7.53
N LYS A 51 -2.65 3.05 7.04
CA LYS A 51 -3.24 2.54 5.80
C LYS A 51 -2.47 3.14 4.61
N MET A 52 -2.04 2.29 3.69
CA MET A 52 -1.37 2.70 2.47
C MET A 52 -1.81 1.85 1.28
N ASP A 53 -1.68 2.39 0.08
CA ASP A 53 -1.98 1.70 -1.17
C ASP A 53 -0.88 0.67 -1.51
N LYS A 54 -1.08 -0.06 -2.61
CA LYS A 54 -0.10 -1.04 -3.11
C LYS A 54 1.26 -0.43 -3.47
N PHE A 55 1.36 0.88 -3.59
CA PHE A 55 2.59 1.63 -3.90
C PHE A 55 3.24 2.28 -2.68
N GLY A 56 2.68 2.13 -1.48
CA GLY A 56 3.19 2.77 -0.26
C GLY A 56 2.75 4.21 -0.09
N LYS A 57 1.81 4.72 -0.90
CA LYS A 57 1.19 6.02 -0.65
C LYS A 57 0.18 5.88 0.47
N LYS A 58 0.24 6.78 1.45
CA LYS A 58 -0.74 6.84 2.55
C LYS A 58 -2.14 7.03 1.97
N ILE A 59 -3.09 6.19 2.41
CA ILE A 59 -4.51 6.40 2.17
C ILE A 59 -5.06 7.07 3.43
N SER A 60 -5.29 8.37 3.35
CA SER A 60 -6.19 9.05 4.29
C SER A 60 -7.62 8.85 3.78
N GLU A 61 -8.50 8.33 4.63
CA GLU A 61 -9.95 8.49 4.44
C GLU A 61 -10.33 9.97 4.40
#